data_AF-A0A3B9VH86-F1
#
_entry.id   AF-A0A3B9VH86-F1
#
_cell.length_a   1.000
_cell.length_b   1.000
_cell.length_c   1.000
_cell.angle_alpha   90.00
_cell.angle_beta   90.00
_cell.angle_gamma   90.00
#
_symmetry.space_group_name_H-M   'P 1'
#
loop_
_entity.id
_entity.type
_entity.pdbx_description
1 polymer ?
#
loop_
_entity_poly.entity_id
_entity_poly.type
_entity_poly.pdbx_seq_one_letter_code
_entity_poly.pdbx_strand_id
1 'polypeptide(L)'
;MRILILLSLILSFSCSASLVLTSEQTSKIKEDLLSFEGVKREIYIGKLGVPTLGVGQTLGHRVENKVSLWSLKDINSFFSSARIHKMSTASYKELKRIVNKTNATLKKGEKAPYGLTLSKHKYRLSKRDVNRLLDKSIKEHITKINRDAKNRGVDLANTPTAVIEALFDLHYRGGKGLVLGKQTPKINEALKNRNYLGFLKELFADSNSNAVWQNDARNAYFSSSVLAILSNKDRKAFLSFKNTSKKARRVNSRITKMLKEHPGSVTQDVYASVHKLVIS
;
A
#
# COMPACT_ATOMS: atom_id res chain seq x y z
N MET A 1 -27.60 57.77 9.35
CA MET A 1 -26.26 57.24 8.98
C MET A 1 -26.23 55.74 9.31
N ARG A 2 -26.45 54.87 8.31
CA ARG A 2 -26.39 53.40 8.47
C ARG A 2 -25.50 52.87 7.35
N ILE A 3 -24.29 52.42 7.70
CA ILE A 3 -23.35 51.80 6.77
C ILE A 3 -23.65 50.31 6.77
N LEU A 4 -24.17 49.81 5.66
CA LEU A 4 -24.36 48.39 5.39
C LEU A 4 -23.01 47.83 4.89
N ILE A 5 -22.29 47.09 5.72
CA ILE A 5 -21.12 46.32 5.28
C ILE A 5 -21.62 44.97 4.76
N LEU A 6 -21.69 44.84 3.43
CA LEU A 6 -21.95 43.58 2.74
C LEU A 6 -20.66 42.74 2.79
N LEU A 7 -20.60 41.78 3.71
CA LEU A 7 -19.52 40.79 3.76
C LEU A 7 -19.76 39.76 2.65
N SER A 8 -19.06 39.92 1.52
CA SER A 8 -18.98 38.92 0.47
C SER A 8 -18.11 37.75 0.94
N LEU A 9 -18.73 36.74 1.56
CA LEU A 9 -18.13 35.42 1.72
C LEU A 9 -17.99 34.78 0.33
N ILE A 10 -16.86 35.02 -0.33
CA ILE A 10 -16.43 34.20 -1.46
C ILE A 10 -15.99 32.86 -0.87
N LEU A 11 -16.95 31.93 -0.76
CA LEU A 11 -16.67 30.51 -0.56
C LEU A 11 -16.01 30.00 -1.84
N SER A 12 -14.68 30.10 -1.89
CA SER A 12 -13.86 29.39 -2.87
C SER A 12 -14.04 27.90 -2.62
N PHE A 13 -15.02 27.29 -3.28
CA PHE A 13 -15.09 25.83 -3.40
C PHE A 13 -13.93 25.41 -4.30
N SER A 14 -12.76 25.23 -3.69
CA SER A 14 -11.62 24.58 -4.34
C SER A 14 -12.06 23.16 -4.71
N CYS A 15 -12.50 22.98 -5.94
CA CYS A 15 -12.79 21.67 -6.49
C CYS A 15 -11.45 20.95 -6.61
N SER A 16 -11.03 20.25 -5.56
CA SER A 16 -9.84 19.42 -5.60
C SER A 16 -10.06 18.35 -6.67
N ALA A 17 -9.27 18.43 -7.73
CA ALA A 17 -9.36 17.47 -8.82
C ALA A 17 -9.00 16.08 -8.28
N SER A 18 -9.83 15.09 -8.63
CA SER A 18 -9.63 13.71 -8.21
C SER A 18 -8.55 13.06 -9.07
N LEU A 19 -7.69 12.24 -8.46
CA LEU A 19 -6.76 11.37 -9.16
C LEU A 19 -7.54 10.41 -10.06
N VAL A 20 -7.25 10.47 -11.35
CA VAL A 20 -7.66 9.50 -12.36
C VAL A 20 -6.38 8.93 -12.96
N LEU A 21 -6.20 7.61 -12.84
CA LEU A 21 -5.03 6.96 -13.41
C LEU A 21 -5.17 6.86 -14.93
N THR A 22 -4.07 7.10 -15.64
CA THR A 22 -3.97 6.73 -17.05
C THR A 22 -3.88 5.20 -17.22
N SER A 23 -4.08 4.71 -18.44
CA SER A 23 -3.90 3.28 -18.77
C SER A 23 -2.48 2.79 -18.50
N GLU A 24 -1.48 3.64 -18.76
CA GLU A 24 -0.07 3.37 -18.51
C GLU A 24 0.20 3.25 -17.00
N GLN A 25 -0.22 4.24 -16.21
CA GLN A 25 -0.10 4.21 -14.74
C GLN A 25 -0.80 2.99 -14.14
N THR A 26 -1.99 2.67 -14.65
CA THR A 26 -2.75 1.49 -14.21
C THR A 26 -2.00 0.20 -14.51
N SER A 27 -1.37 0.10 -15.69
CA SER A 27 -0.59 -1.09 -16.08
C SER A 27 0.65 -1.24 -15.22
N LYS A 28 1.37 -0.15 -14.98
CA LYS A 28 2.56 -0.14 -14.14
C LYS A 28 2.27 -0.52 -12.69
N ILE A 29 1.21 0.05 -12.10
CA ILE A 29 0.76 -0.33 -10.75
C ILE A 29 0.42 -1.83 -10.69
N LYS A 30 -0.24 -2.40 -11.71
CA LYS A 30 -0.52 -3.85 -11.73
C LYS A 30 0.75 -4.67 -11.77
N GLU A 31 1.69 -4.32 -12.62
CA GLU A 31 2.98 -5.00 -12.74
C GLU A 31 3.73 -4.99 -11.40
N ASP A 32 3.82 -3.83 -10.76
CA ASP A 32 4.48 -3.68 -9.46
C ASP A 32 3.79 -4.53 -8.39
N LEU A 33 2.46 -4.49 -8.31
CA LEU A 33 1.71 -5.31 -7.36
C LEU A 33 1.93 -6.82 -7.59
N LEU A 34 1.95 -7.26 -8.85
CA LEU A 34 2.22 -8.66 -9.19
C LEU A 34 3.64 -9.08 -8.80
N SER A 35 4.63 -8.19 -9.02
CA SER A 35 6.03 -8.40 -8.67
C SER A 35 6.23 -8.50 -7.14
N PHE A 36 5.57 -7.63 -6.37
CA PHE A 36 5.75 -7.58 -4.91
C PHE A 36 4.88 -8.56 -4.12
N GLU A 37 3.61 -8.73 -4.49
CA GLU A 37 2.68 -9.59 -3.74
C GLU A 37 2.66 -11.03 -4.28
N GLY A 38 3.03 -11.21 -5.55
CA GLY A 38 2.81 -12.45 -6.28
C GLY A 38 1.32 -12.73 -6.54
N VAL A 39 1.05 -13.89 -7.13
CA VAL A 39 -0.32 -14.35 -7.43
C VAL A 39 -0.64 -15.61 -6.64
N LYS A 40 -1.71 -15.56 -5.86
CA LYS A 40 -2.29 -16.71 -5.16
C LYS A 40 -3.71 -16.95 -5.64
N ARG A 41 -3.89 -18.02 -6.42
CA ARG A 41 -5.20 -18.41 -6.96
C ARG A 41 -6.12 -19.03 -5.91
N GLU A 42 -5.56 -19.48 -4.79
CA GLU A 42 -6.27 -20.07 -3.66
C GLU A 42 -6.15 -19.15 -2.44
N ILE A 43 -7.08 -19.28 -1.51
CA ILE A 43 -7.04 -18.51 -0.27
C ILE A 43 -5.86 -19.00 0.57
N TYR A 44 -5.11 -18.06 1.13
CA TYR A 44 -3.98 -18.31 2.01
C TYR A 44 -4.04 -17.39 3.23
N ILE A 45 -3.26 -17.70 4.26
CA ILE A 45 -3.12 -16.82 5.43
C ILE A 45 -1.99 -15.82 5.21
N GLY A 46 -2.33 -14.53 5.14
CA GLY A 46 -1.37 -13.43 5.02
C GLY A 46 -0.53 -13.23 6.28
N LYS A 47 0.50 -12.37 6.22
CA LYS A 47 1.49 -12.18 7.31
C LYS A 47 0.85 -11.80 8.65
N LEU A 48 -0.28 -11.11 8.60
CA LEU A 48 -1.01 -10.68 9.79
C LEU A 48 -2.01 -11.73 10.31
N GLY A 49 -2.10 -12.91 9.69
CA GLY A 49 -3.09 -13.93 10.03
C GLY A 49 -4.44 -13.76 9.35
N VAL A 50 -4.60 -12.69 8.57
CA VAL A 50 -5.83 -12.40 7.83
C VAL A 50 -5.87 -13.28 6.57
N PRO A 51 -6.98 -13.97 6.28
CA PRO A 51 -7.12 -14.68 5.01
C PRO A 51 -7.10 -13.73 3.81
N THR A 52 -6.38 -14.13 2.78
CA THR A 52 -6.04 -13.31 1.63
C THR A 52 -6.18 -14.13 0.34
N LEU A 53 -6.47 -13.47 -0.77
CA LEU A 53 -6.68 -14.07 -2.07
C LEU A 53 -6.09 -13.17 -3.18
N GLY A 54 -5.75 -13.76 -4.33
CA GLY A 54 -5.32 -13.01 -5.50
C GLY A 54 -3.94 -12.40 -5.30
N VAL A 55 -3.87 -11.08 -5.39
CA VAL A 55 -2.63 -10.28 -5.33
C VAL A 55 -2.61 -9.50 -4.01
N GLY A 56 -2.88 -10.17 -2.89
CA GLY A 56 -2.90 -9.53 -1.57
C GLY A 56 -4.26 -8.98 -1.10
N GLN A 57 -5.38 -9.28 -1.78
CA GLN A 57 -6.70 -8.83 -1.35
C GLN A 57 -7.16 -9.58 -0.09
N THR A 58 -7.27 -8.88 1.04
CA THR A 58 -7.71 -9.46 2.33
C THR A 58 -9.22 -9.66 2.38
N LEU A 59 -9.67 -10.75 2.99
CA LEU A 59 -11.10 -11.07 3.19
C LEU A 59 -11.59 -10.73 4.60
N GLY A 60 -10.90 -9.81 5.26
CA GLY A 60 -11.09 -9.46 6.66
C GLY A 60 -10.11 -8.40 7.11
N HIS A 61 -9.98 -8.23 8.42
CA HIS A 61 -9.01 -7.33 9.04
C HIS A 61 -8.52 -7.91 10.37
N ARG A 62 -7.44 -7.36 10.89
CA ARG A 62 -6.92 -7.68 12.22
C ARG A 62 -6.90 -6.42 13.08
N VAL A 63 -7.37 -6.57 14.32
CA VAL A 63 -7.21 -5.57 15.38
C VAL A 63 -6.50 -6.28 16.53
N GLU A 64 -5.35 -5.75 16.94
CA GLU A 64 -4.52 -6.35 18.00
C GLU A 64 -4.23 -7.83 17.74
N ASN A 65 -4.69 -8.74 18.59
CA ASN A 65 -4.49 -10.20 18.47
C ASN A 65 -5.73 -10.94 17.97
N LYS A 66 -6.65 -10.23 17.29
CA LYS A 66 -7.90 -10.79 16.77
C LYS A 66 -8.08 -10.48 15.29
N VAL A 67 -8.19 -11.54 14.50
CA VAL A 67 -8.61 -11.52 13.10
C VAL A 67 -10.14 -11.61 13.04
N SER A 68 -10.73 -10.67 12.30
CA SER A 68 -12.16 -10.58 12.02
C SER A 68 -12.38 -10.74 10.52
N LEU A 69 -13.14 -11.76 10.15
CA LEU A 69 -13.52 -12.01 8.76
C LEU A 69 -14.66 -11.06 8.34
N TRP A 70 -14.66 -10.58 7.10
CA TRP A 70 -15.83 -9.92 6.54
C TRP A 70 -17.03 -10.86 6.50
N SER A 71 -18.24 -10.31 6.47
CA SER A 71 -19.43 -11.15 6.31
C SER A 71 -19.43 -11.82 4.93
N LEU A 72 -20.09 -12.97 4.78
CA LEU A 72 -20.24 -13.62 3.47
C LEU A 72 -20.92 -12.68 2.46
N LYS A 73 -21.86 -11.86 2.92
CA LYS A 73 -22.53 -10.84 2.11
C LYS A 73 -21.53 -9.83 1.57
N ASP A 74 -20.63 -9.32 2.40
CA ASP A 74 -19.63 -8.32 2.00
C ASP A 74 -18.59 -8.91 1.05
N ILE A 75 -18.11 -10.13 1.34
CA ILE A 75 -17.19 -10.85 0.43
C ILE A 75 -17.86 -11.07 -0.93
N ASN A 76 -19.09 -11.57 -0.96
CA ASN A 76 -19.79 -11.83 -2.21
C ASN A 76 -20.21 -10.55 -2.94
N SER A 77 -20.46 -9.44 -2.22
CA SER A 77 -20.68 -8.14 -2.83
C SER A 77 -19.41 -7.66 -3.54
N PHE A 78 -18.25 -7.75 -2.86
CA PHE A 78 -16.96 -7.44 -3.45
C PHE A 78 -16.67 -8.32 -4.68
N PHE A 79 -16.86 -9.63 -4.58
CA PHE A 79 -16.65 -10.57 -5.69
C PHE A 79 -17.58 -10.33 -6.88
N SER A 80 -18.86 -10.05 -6.61
CA SER A 80 -19.83 -9.74 -7.67
C SER A 80 -19.46 -8.43 -8.37
N SER A 81 -19.03 -7.42 -7.62
CA SER A 81 -18.58 -6.15 -8.19
C SER A 81 -17.29 -6.27 -9.00
N ALA A 82 -16.45 -7.28 -8.70
CA ALA A 82 -15.31 -7.68 -9.51
C ALA A 82 -15.70 -8.63 -10.67
N ARG A 83 -16.96 -9.03 -10.81
CA ARG A 83 -17.42 -10.00 -11.82
C ARG A 83 -16.68 -11.34 -11.75
N ILE A 84 -16.46 -11.82 -10.53
CA ILE A 84 -15.91 -13.16 -10.24
C ILE A 84 -16.94 -14.01 -9.50
N HIS A 85 -16.78 -15.33 -9.52
CA HIS A 85 -17.73 -16.25 -8.93
C HIS A 85 -17.82 -16.07 -7.40
N LYS A 86 -19.04 -16.15 -6.86
CA LYS A 86 -19.31 -15.98 -5.42
C LYS A 86 -18.74 -17.13 -4.61
N MET A 87 -18.36 -16.84 -3.37
CA MET A 87 -18.03 -17.83 -2.36
C MET A 87 -19.31 -18.51 -1.85
N SER A 88 -19.27 -19.84 -1.75
CA SER A 88 -20.35 -20.64 -1.17
C SER A 88 -20.39 -20.52 0.37
N THR A 89 -21.55 -20.80 0.96
CA THR A 89 -21.68 -20.89 2.43
C THR A 89 -20.76 -21.94 3.03
N ALA A 90 -20.53 -23.07 2.34
CA ALA A 90 -19.64 -24.13 2.79
C ALA A 90 -18.17 -23.64 2.87
N SER A 91 -17.67 -23.02 1.80
CA SER A 91 -16.33 -22.40 1.78
C SER A 91 -16.18 -21.35 2.88
N TYR A 92 -17.18 -20.49 3.05
CA TYR A 92 -17.15 -19.47 4.10
C TYR A 92 -17.12 -20.05 5.52
N LYS A 93 -17.86 -21.14 5.79
CA LYS A 93 -17.80 -21.86 7.08
C LYS A 93 -16.40 -22.41 7.35
N GLU A 94 -15.73 -22.93 6.33
CA GLU A 94 -14.35 -23.40 6.45
C GLU A 94 -13.38 -22.24 6.76
N LEU A 95 -13.52 -21.12 6.05
CA LEU A 95 -12.74 -19.90 6.30
C LEU A 95 -12.90 -19.42 7.75
N LYS A 96 -14.12 -19.43 8.29
CA LYS A 96 -14.38 -19.13 9.71
C LYS A 96 -13.66 -20.07 10.66
N ARG A 97 -13.66 -21.39 10.40
CA ARG A 97 -12.93 -22.36 11.25
C ARG A 97 -11.44 -22.06 11.30
N ILE A 98 -10.87 -21.69 10.16
CA ILE A 98 -9.45 -21.34 10.07
C ILE A 98 -9.17 -20.05 10.85
N VAL A 99 -9.98 -19.01 10.67
CA VAL A 99 -9.85 -17.76 11.45
C VAL A 99 -9.94 -18.02 12.95
N ASN A 100 -10.83 -18.91 13.39
CA ASN A 100 -10.93 -19.30 14.80
C ASN A 100 -9.64 -19.99 15.31
N LYS A 101 -9.04 -20.87 14.50
CA LYS A 101 -7.73 -21.48 14.83
C LYS A 101 -6.61 -20.42 14.87
N THR A 102 -6.54 -19.54 13.87
CA THR A 102 -5.57 -18.44 13.86
C THR A 102 -5.73 -17.55 15.09
N ASN A 103 -6.96 -17.21 15.49
CA ASN A 103 -7.21 -16.44 16.70
C ASN A 103 -6.79 -17.17 17.97
N ALA A 104 -6.95 -18.50 18.04
CA ALA A 104 -6.46 -19.29 19.17
C ALA A 104 -4.92 -19.24 19.27
N THR A 105 -4.21 -19.37 18.14
CA THR A 105 -2.75 -19.18 18.05
C THR A 105 -2.34 -17.78 18.51
N LEU A 106 -2.97 -16.73 17.96
CA LEU A 106 -2.64 -15.34 18.30
C LEU A 106 -2.90 -15.01 19.78
N LYS A 107 -3.95 -15.57 20.39
CA LYS A 107 -4.24 -15.40 21.82
C LYS A 107 -3.16 -15.98 22.72
N LYS A 108 -2.41 -16.98 22.26
CA LYS A 108 -1.25 -17.54 22.98
C LYS A 108 0.01 -16.70 22.83
N GLY A 109 -0.05 -15.57 22.11
CA GLY A 109 1.13 -14.76 21.78
C GLY A 109 1.98 -15.34 20.65
N GLU A 110 1.51 -16.42 20.01
CA GLU A 110 2.22 -17.06 18.90
C GLU A 110 2.02 -16.27 17.59
N LYS A 111 2.97 -16.42 16.66
CA LYS A 111 2.87 -15.82 15.32
C LYS A 111 1.76 -16.50 14.52
N ALA A 112 1.03 -15.73 13.72
CA ALA A 112 0.05 -16.28 12.80
C ALA A 112 0.71 -17.26 11.82
N PRO A 113 0.02 -18.35 11.43
CA PRO A 113 0.60 -19.35 10.55
C PRO A 113 0.57 -18.85 9.09
N TYR A 114 1.57 -18.03 8.76
CA TYR A 114 1.72 -17.34 7.48
C TYR A 114 2.02 -18.31 6.34
N GLY A 115 1.44 -18.04 5.15
CA GLY A 115 1.75 -18.77 3.92
C GLY A 115 1.07 -20.13 3.80
N LEU A 116 0.27 -20.53 4.81
CA LEU A 116 -0.56 -21.72 4.71
C LEU A 116 -1.62 -21.52 3.63
N THR A 117 -1.44 -22.22 2.51
CA THR A 117 -2.50 -22.45 1.53
C THR A 117 -3.54 -23.35 2.16
N LEU A 118 -4.81 -22.96 2.02
CA LEU A 118 -5.90 -23.71 2.60
C LEU A 118 -6.25 -24.89 1.68
N SER A 119 -5.44 -25.95 1.71
CA SER A 119 -5.52 -27.10 0.79
C SER A 119 -6.88 -27.82 0.78
N LYS A 120 -7.67 -27.69 1.85
CA LYS A 120 -9.05 -28.20 1.93
C LYS A 120 -10.12 -27.22 1.40
N HIS A 121 -9.75 -25.95 1.25
CA HIS A 121 -10.64 -24.89 0.80
C HIS A 121 -10.70 -24.84 -0.73
N LYS A 122 -11.81 -25.34 -1.28
CA LYS A 122 -11.99 -25.50 -2.74
C LYS A 122 -12.14 -24.21 -3.56
N TYR A 123 -12.22 -23.05 -2.91
CA TYR A 123 -12.38 -21.78 -3.64
C TYR A 123 -11.07 -21.39 -4.33
N ARG A 124 -11.10 -21.36 -5.67
CA ARG A 124 -9.94 -21.09 -6.52
C ARG A 124 -10.30 -20.16 -7.66
N LEU A 125 -9.50 -19.11 -7.85
CA LEU A 125 -9.64 -18.16 -8.94
C LEU A 125 -9.08 -18.71 -10.25
N SER A 126 -9.73 -18.38 -11.38
CA SER A 126 -9.07 -18.45 -12.69
C SER A 126 -8.06 -17.31 -12.86
N LYS A 127 -7.15 -17.41 -13.85
CA LYS A 127 -6.23 -16.29 -14.19
C LYS A 127 -7.01 -15.01 -14.51
N ARG A 128 -8.14 -15.15 -15.22
CA ARG A 128 -9.05 -14.04 -15.54
C ARG A 128 -9.66 -13.44 -14.28
N ASP A 129 -10.07 -14.26 -13.31
CA ASP A 129 -10.66 -13.75 -12.06
C ASP A 129 -9.64 -13.01 -11.19
N VAL A 130 -8.37 -13.46 -11.17
CA VAL A 130 -7.29 -12.73 -10.49
C VAL A 130 -7.16 -11.32 -11.04
N ASN A 131 -7.10 -11.17 -12.37
CA ASN A 131 -6.98 -9.84 -12.99
C ASN A 131 -8.20 -8.97 -12.70
N ARG A 132 -9.42 -9.52 -12.80
CA ARG A 132 -10.65 -8.79 -12.47
C ARG A 132 -10.69 -8.33 -11.02
N LEU A 133 -10.24 -9.18 -10.09
CA LEU A 133 -10.16 -8.85 -8.66
C LEU A 133 -9.14 -7.74 -8.41
N LEU A 134 -7.97 -7.82 -9.06
CA LEU A 134 -6.93 -6.79 -8.99
C LEU A 134 -7.43 -5.45 -9.52
N ASP A 135 -8.07 -5.44 -10.68
CA ASP A 135 -8.65 -4.23 -11.30
C ASP A 135 -9.65 -3.56 -10.36
N LYS A 136 -10.54 -4.36 -9.75
CA LYS A 136 -11.51 -3.87 -8.78
C LYS A 136 -10.82 -3.31 -7.54
N SER A 137 -9.78 -3.98 -7.03
CA SER A 137 -8.99 -3.52 -5.90
C SER A 137 -8.33 -2.17 -6.18
N ILE A 138 -7.70 -2.01 -7.35
CA ILE A 138 -7.08 -0.73 -7.74
C ILE A 138 -8.12 0.39 -7.77
N LYS A 139 -9.27 0.16 -8.40
CA LYS A 139 -10.36 1.15 -8.46
C LYS A 139 -10.84 1.57 -7.06
N GLU A 140 -11.00 0.63 -6.14
CA GLU A 140 -11.40 0.94 -4.76
C GLU A 140 -10.34 1.71 -4.00
N HIS A 141 -9.06 1.37 -4.20
CA HIS A 141 -7.95 2.09 -3.59
C HIS A 141 -7.86 3.52 -4.11
N ILE A 142 -7.99 3.75 -5.41
CA ILE A 142 -8.04 5.11 -5.98
C ILE A 142 -9.23 5.91 -5.43
N THR A 143 -10.40 5.29 -5.32
CA THR A 143 -11.58 5.93 -4.70
C THR A 143 -11.30 6.35 -3.26
N LYS A 144 -10.67 5.47 -2.47
CA LYS A 144 -10.29 5.74 -1.07
C LYS A 144 -9.22 6.83 -0.97
N ILE A 145 -8.18 6.76 -1.81
CA ILE A 145 -7.11 7.77 -1.92
C ILE A 145 -7.70 9.14 -2.22
N ASN A 146 -8.59 9.26 -3.20
CA ASN A 146 -9.23 10.53 -3.55
C ASN A 146 -10.03 11.13 -2.40
N ARG A 147 -10.85 10.30 -1.74
CA ARG A 147 -11.60 10.73 -0.57
C ARG A 147 -10.67 11.17 0.56
N ASP A 148 -9.65 10.37 0.85
CA ASP A 148 -8.74 10.63 1.96
C ASP A 148 -7.85 11.86 1.67
N ALA A 149 -7.44 12.09 0.43
CA ALA A 149 -6.74 13.28 -0.02
C ALA A 149 -7.62 14.55 0.08
N LYS A 150 -8.88 14.47 -0.38
CA LYS A 150 -9.86 15.54 -0.22
C LYS A 150 -10.05 15.93 1.24
N ASN A 151 -10.19 14.95 2.13
CA ASN A 151 -10.31 15.17 3.57
C ASN A 151 -9.06 15.82 4.21
N ARG A 152 -7.94 15.86 3.50
CA ARG A 152 -6.68 16.48 3.93
C ARG A 152 -6.32 17.75 3.19
N GLY A 153 -7.14 18.17 2.22
CA GLY A 153 -6.80 19.28 1.33
C GLY A 153 -5.52 19.00 0.52
N VAL A 154 -5.25 17.74 0.21
CA VAL A 154 -4.16 17.34 -0.68
C VAL A 154 -4.72 17.29 -2.09
N ASP A 155 -4.22 18.18 -2.95
CA ASP A 155 -4.53 18.15 -4.37
C ASP A 155 -3.62 17.15 -5.08
N LEU A 156 -4.24 16.09 -5.62
CA LEU A 156 -3.52 15.06 -6.35
C LEU A 156 -3.47 15.33 -7.86
N ALA A 157 -4.13 16.38 -8.37
CA ALA A 157 -3.99 16.74 -9.78
C ALA A 157 -2.54 17.09 -10.13
N ASN A 158 -2.12 16.62 -11.29
CA ASN A 158 -0.77 16.84 -11.82
C ASN A 158 0.33 16.32 -10.88
N THR A 159 0.02 15.38 -9.99
CA THR A 159 1.05 14.67 -9.22
C THR A 159 1.86 13.82 -10.19
N PRO A 160 3.21 13.86 -10.16
CA PRO A 160 4.03 13.03 -11.03
C PRO A 160 3.75 11.54 -10.84
N THR A 161 3.82 10.77 -11.92
CA THR A 161 3.56 9.31 -11.94
C THR A 161 4.33 8.57 -10.85
N ALA A 162 5.63 8.84 -10.67
CA ALA A 162 6.45 8.19 -9.64
C ALA A 162 5.92 8.43 -8.21
N VAL A 163 5.33 9.60 -7.94
CA VAL A 163 4.73 9.92 -6.63
C VAL A 163 3.36 9.25 -6.49
N ILE A 164 2.57 9.17 -7.57
CA ILE A 164 1.29 8.45 -7.60
C ILE A 164 1.51 6.96 -7.30
N GLU A 165 2.51 6.33 -7.93
CA GLU A 165 2.84 4.92 -7.70
C GLU A 165 3.23 4.66 -6.24
N ALA A 166 4.12 5.48 -5.68
CA ALA A 166 4.53 5.39 -4.28
C ALA A 166 3.36 5.61 -3.31
N LEU A 167 2.51 6.61 -3.58
CA LEU A 167 1.30 6.91 -2.82
C LEU A 167 0.33 5.72 -2.83
N PHE A 168 0.09 5.19 -4.03
CA PHE A 168 -0.80 4.05 -4.22
C PHE A 168 -0.27 2.84 -3.45
N ASP A 169 1.03 2.55 -3.56
CA ASP A 169 1.68 1.43 -2.89
C ASP A 169 1.54 1.48 -1.37
N LEU A 170 1.81 2.64 -0.77
CA LEU A 170 1.64 2.87 0.66
C LEU A 170 0.19 2.65 1.09
N HIS A 171 -0.75 3.22 0.33
CA HIS A 171 -2.17 3.04 0.61
C HIS A 171 -2.63 1.60 0.36
N TYR A 172 -2.04 0.88 -0.59
CA TYR A 172 -2.34 -0.52 -0.85
C TYR A 172 -2.02 -1.40 0.34
N ARG A 173 -0.82 -1.23 0.91
CA ARG A 173 -0.32 -2.05 2.01
C ARG A 173 -0.91 -1.69 3.39
N GLY A 174 -1.15 -0.41 3.64
CA GLY A 174 -1.54 0.06 4.98
C GLY A 174 -2.65 1.10 5.01
N GLY A 175 -3.22 1.46 3.86
CA GLY A 175 -4.25 2.49 3.74
C GLY A 175 -3.81 3.80 4.37
N LYS A 176 -4.77 4.46 5.05
CA LYS A 176 -4.50 5.66 5.86
C LYS A 176 -3.42 5.48 6.95
N GLY A 177 -3.10 4.23 7.30
CA GLY A 177 -1.99 3.87 8.18
C GLY A 177 -0.63 4.41 7.75
N LEU A 178 -0.41 4.45 6.43
CA LEU A 178 0.90 4.74 5.85
C LEU A 178 0.92 6.02 5.01
N VAL A 179 -0.25 6.55 4.63
CA VAL A 179 -0.36 7.78 3.84
C VAL A 179 -1.77 8.37 3.92
N LEU A 180 -1.93 9.70 3.90
CA LEU A 180 -3.24 10.41 3.98
C LEU A 180 -4.03 10.20 5.29
N GLY A 181 -3.40 9.61 6.32
CA GLY A 181 -3.99 9.43 7.66
C GLY A 181 -3.59 10.48 8.68
N LYS A 182 -4.17 10.42 9.88
CA LYS A 182 -3.81 11.35 10.99
C LYS A 182 -2.41 11.04 11.52
N GLN A 183 -1.99 9.78 11.38
CA GLN A 183 -0.70 9.23 11.79
C GLN A 183 0.45 9.57 10.83
N THR A 184 0.18 10.16 9.66
CA THR A 184 1.20 10.48 8.65
C THR A 184 1.28 11.99 8.36
N PRO A 185 1.37 12.86 9.37
CA PRO A 185 1.26 14.31 9.16
C PRO A 185 2.33 14.86 8.23
N LYS A 186 3.57 14.37 8.32
CA LYS A 186 4.68 14.85 7.48
C LYS A 186 4.54 14.47 6.01
N ILE A 187 4.10 13.25 5.72
CA ILE A 187 3.78 12.82 4.34
C ILE A 187 2.64 13.68 3.78
N ASN A 188 1.60 13.94 4.58
CA ASN A 188 0.46 14.72 4.12
C ASN A 188 0.85 16.17 3.82
N GLU A 189 1.64 16.81 4.69
CA GLU A 189 2.17 18.15 4.46
C GLU A 189 3.10 18.19 3.25
N ALA A 190 3.93 17.17 3.05
CA ALA A 190 4.79 17.08 1.87
C ALA A 190 3.98 16.99 0.58
N LEU A 191 2.92 16.17 0.54
CA LEU A 191 2.02 16.06 -0.61
C LEU A 191 1.23 17.35 -0.85
N LYS A 192 0.68 17.95 0.21
CA LYS A 192 -0.09 19.20 0.15
C LYS A 192 0.73 20.35 -0.44
N ASN A 193 1.99 20.47 -0.02
CA ASN A 193 2.89 21.53 -0.46
C ASN A 193 3.70 21.15 -1.71
N ARG A 194 3.39 20.01 -2.36
CA ARG A 194 4.15 19.45 -3.50
C ARG A 194 5.66 19.35 -3.24
N ASN A 195 6.04 19.17 -1.97
CA ASN A 195 7.41 19.00 -1.52
C ASN A 195 7.84 17.54 -1.68
N TYR A 196 8.19 17.16 -2.91
CA TYR A 196 8.54 15.77 -3.22
C TYR A 196 9.85 15.31 -2.57
N LEU A 197 10.77 16.21 -2.24
CA LEU A 197 11.93 15.88 -1.41
C LEU A 197 11.52 15.45 0.00
N GLY A 198 10.59 16.19 0.62
CA GLY A 198 10.02 15.84 1.92
C GLY A 198 9.28 14.50 1.86
N PHE A 199 8.47 14.29 0.83
CA PHE A 199 7.78 13.03 0.60
C PHE A 199 8.77 11.87 0.46
N LEU A 200 9.83 12.04 -0.33
CA LEU A 200 10.86 11.03 -0.55
C LEU A 200 11.59 10.66 0.74
N LYS A 201 11.94 11.64 1.58
CA LYS A 201 12.59 11.37 2.88
C LYS A 201 11.69 10.54 3.79
N GLU A 202 10.41 10.88 3.87
CA GLU A 202 9.44 10.15 4.68
C GLU A 202 9.15 8.75 4.10
N LEU A 203 8.99 8.63 2.77
CA LEU A 203 8.85 7.36 2.06
C LEU A 203 10.01 6.42 2.40
N PHE A 204 11.25 6.92 2.28
CA PHE A 204 12.44 6.11 2.49
C PHE A 204 12.64 5.71 3.95
N ALA A 205 12.52 6.65 4.89
CA ALA A 205 12.98 6.46 6.26
C ALA A 205 11.89 6.22 7.30
N ASP A 206 10.66 6.68 7.07
CA ASP A 206 9.63 6.80 8.10
C ASP A 206 8.33 6.04 7.79
N SER A 207 8.05 5.73 6.53
CA SER A 207 6.86 4.99 6.11
C SER A 207 6.88 3.46 6.42
N ASN A 208 7.73 3.04 7.36
CA ASN A 208 7.85 1.66 7.84
C ASN A 208 7.94 1.58 9.38
N SER A 209 6.80 1.61 10.07
CA SER A 209 6.73 1.59 11.54
C SER A 209 7.26 0.30 12.18
N ASN A 210 7.36 -0.80 11.43
CA ASN A 210 7.58 -2.14 11.99
C ASN A 210 8.96 -2.72 11.66
N ALA A 211 9.88 -1.93 11.08
CA ALA A 211 11.25 -2.34 10.78
C ALA A 211 11.38 -3.60 9.89
N VAL A 212 10.35 -3.89 9.07
CA VAL A 212 10.32 -5.06 8.19
C VAL A 212 11.10 -4.77 6.91
N TRP A 213 12.13 -5.56 6.62
CA TRP A 213 13.05 -5.29 5.51
C TRP A 213 12.35 -5.32 4.14
N GLN A 214 11.33 -6.16 3.93
CA GLN A 214 10.62 -6.22 2.65
C GLN A 214 9.95 -4.88 2.33
N ASN A 215 9.42 -4.22 3.36
CA ASN A 215 8.85 -2.88 3.22
C ASN A 215 9.95 -1.84 2.96
N ASP A 216 11.11 -1.97 3.61
CA ASP A 216 12.26 -1.09 3.33
C ASP A 216 12.71 -1.21 1.87
N ALA A 217 12.86 -2.43 1.35
CA ALA A 217 13.24 -2.67 -0.05
C ALA A 217 12.20 -2.13 -1.03
N ARG A 218 10.91 -2.35 -0.76
CA ARG A 218 9.81 -1.81 -1.58
C ARG A 218 9.75 -0.29 -1.54
N ASN A 219 9.91 0.32 -0.36
CA ASN A 219 10.00 1.77 -0.22
C ASN A 219 11.22 2.34 -0.95
N ALA A 220 12.37 1.66 -0.91
CA ALA A 220 13.58 2.05 -1.63
C ALA A 220 13.38 1.96 -3.15
N TYR A 221 12.69 0.94 -3.66
CA TYR A 221 12.29 0.85 -5.07
C TYR A 221 11.52 2.10 -5.54
N PHE A 222 10.44 2.46 -4.84
CA PHE A 222 9.66 3.65 -5.18
C PHE A 222 10.44 4.95 -4.93
N SER A 223 11.32 4.97 -3.93
CA SER A 223 12.20 6.11 -3.66
C SER A 223 13.14 6.39 -4.83
N SER A 224 13.63 5.35 -5.53
CA SER A 224 14.45 5.52 -6.74
C SER A 224 13.68 6.22 -7.85
N SER A 225 12.42 5.84 -8.08
CA SER A 225 11.55 6.47 -9.09
C SER A 225 11.27 7.94 -8.75
N VAL A 226 10.96 8.23 -7.48
CA VAL A 226 10.74 9.61 -7.02
C VAL A 226 12.02 10.44 -7.09
N LEU A 227 13.19 9.87 -6.75
CA LEU A 227 14.47 10.56 -6.85
C LEU A 227 14.79 11.00 -8.29
N ALA A 228 14.38 10.21 -9.29
CA ALA A 228 14.66 10.49 -10.70
C ALA A 228 13.96 11.76 -11.23
N ILE A 229 12.82 12.13 -10.64
CA ILE A 229 12.06 13.33 -11.04
C ILE A 229 12.48 14.59 -10.28
N LEU A 230 13.38 14.48 -9.29
CA LEU A 230 13.80 15.62 -8.47
C LEU A 230 14.86 16.47 -9.19
N SER A 231 14.94 17.75 -8.79
CA SER A 231 16.03 18.64 -9.20
C SER A 231 17.40 18.10 -8.75
N ASN A 232 18.49 18.51 -9.39
CA ASN A 232 19.84 18.11 -8.97
C ASN A 232 20.14 18.55 -7.53
N LYS A 233 19.64 19.72 -7.11
CA LYS A 233 19.77 20.22 -5.74
C LYS A 233 19.08 19.28 -4.74
N ASP A 234 17.83 18.90 -5.02
CA ASP A 234 17.06 18.04 -4.13
C ASP A 234 17.58 16.61 -4.10
N ARG A 235 18.08 16.09 -5.24
CA ARG A 235 18.79 14.81 -5.30
C ARG A 235 19.98 14.79 -4.36
N LYS A 236 20.86 15.82 -4.42
CA LYS A 236 22.00 15.95 -3.51
C LYS A 236 21.56 16.06 -2.05
N ALA A 237 20.50 16.82 -1.77
CA ALA A 237 19.95 16.95 -0.42
C ALA A 237 19.39 15.62 0.11
N PHE A 238 18.75 14.81 -0.73
CA PHE A 238 18.30 13.48 -0.37
C PHE A 238 19.47 12.53 -0.09
N LEU A 239 20.48 12.50 -0.95
CA LEU A 239 21.66 11.64 -0.77
C LEU A 239 22.42 12.00 0.52
N SER A 240 22.55 13.30 0.83
CA SER A 240 23.10 13.75 2.11
C SER A 240 22.25 13.27 3.29
N PHE A 241 20.91 13.41 3.21
CA PHE A 241 19.99 12.89 4.23
C PHE A 241 20.13 11.37 4.42
N LYS A 242 20.20 10.60 3.32
CA LYS A 242 20.36 9.14 3.31
C LYS A 242 21.57 8.72 4.15
N ASN A 243 22.66 9.48 4.06
CA ASN A 243 23.94 9.16 4.70
C ASN A 243 24.06 9.72 6.12
N THR A 244 23.38 10.83 6.45
CA THR A 244 23.54 11.51 7.75
C THR A 244 22.44 11.12 8.75
N SER A 245 21.20 10.94 8.28
CA SER A 245 20.06 10.61 9.13
C SER A 245 20.21 9.23 9.77
N LYS A 246 20.09 9.17 11.11
CA LYS A 246 20.12 7.90 11.86
C LYS A 246 19.05 6.91 11.39
N LYS A 247 17.86 7.40 11.02
CA LYS A 247 16.78 6.55 10.51
C LYS A 247 17.09 6.01 9.11
N ALA A 248 17.53 6.88 8.20
CA ALA A 248 17.88 6.47 6.84
C ALA A 248 19.06 5.47 6.83
N ARG A 249 20.08 5.70 7.68
CA ARG A 249 21.19 4.75 7.84
C ARG A 249 20.74 3.38 8.35
N ARG A 250 19.75 3.32 9.25
CA ARG A 250 19.17 2.04 9.71
C ARG A 250 18.45 1.31 8.58
N VAL A 251 17.69 2.03 7.75
CA VAL A 251 17.04 1.46 6.56
C VAL A 251 18.11 0.91 5.61
N ASN A 252 19.14 1.69 5.28
CA ASN A 252 20.26 1.24 4.45
C ASN A 252 20.90 -0.03 5.00
N SER A 253 21.27 -0.02 6.29
CA SER A 253 21.91 -1.17 6.94
C SER A 253 21.04 -2.43 6.89
N ARG A 254 19.73 -2.32 7.12
CA ARG A 254 18.80 -3.46 7.02
C ARG A 254 18.70 -3.99 5.60
N ILE A 255 18.56 -3.10 4.61
CA ILE A 255 18.50 -3.50 3.19
C ILE A 255 19.82 -4.17 2.78
N THR A 256 20.96 -3.54 3.05
CA THR A 256 22.28 -4.08 2.70
C THR A 256 22.54 -5.43 3.33
N LYS A 257 22.21 -5.59 4.63
CA LYS A 257 22.33 -6.88 5.33
C LYS A 257 21.49 -7.94 4.63
N MET A 258 20.24 -7.63 4.33
CA MET A 258 19.32 -8.56 3.69
C MET A 258 19.78 -8.97 2.28
N LEU A 259 20.19 -8.01 1.44
CA LEU A 259 20.65 -8.31 0.09
C LEU A 259 21.86 -9.26 0.08
N LYS A 260 22.70 -9.20 1.11
CA LYS A 260 23.81 -10.13 1.32
C LYS A 260 23.36 -11.51 1.81
N GLU A 261 22.44 -11.56 2.76
CA GLU A 261 21.98 -12.81 3.39
C GLU A 261 21.01 -13.62 2.52
N HIS A 262 20.27 -12.96 1.63
CA HIS A 262 19.23 -13.58 0.81
C HIS A 262 19.28 -13.10 -0.66
N PRO A 263 20.36 -13.44 -1.40
CA PRO A 263 20.44 -13.13 -2.82
C PRO A 263 19.26 -13.77 -3.57
N GLY A 264 18.52 -12.98 -4.35
CA GLY A 264 17.33 -13.42 -5.10
C GLY A 264 16.00 -13.34 -4.33
N SER A 265 15.97 -12.78 -3.12
CA SER A 265 14.74 -12.57 -2.34
C SER A 265 13.83 -11.43 -2.84
N VAL A 266 14.31 -10.67 -3.84
CA VAL A 266 13.57 -9.66 -4.59
C VAL A 266 13.79 -9.90 -6.08
N THR A 267 12.87 -9.43 -6.93
CA THR A 267 13.04 -9.51 -8.39
C THR A 267 14.26 -8.71 -8.84
N GLN A 268 14.81 -9.05 -10.02
CA GLN A 268 16.03 -8.41 -10.53
C GLN A 268 15.89 -6.90 -10.68
N ASP A 269 14.72 -6.40 -11.10
CA ASP A 269 14.47 -4.97 -11.26
C ASP A 269 14.40 -4.24 -9.91
N VAL A 270 13.79 -4.89 -8.91
CA VAL A 270 13.77 -4.38 -7.53
C VAL A 270 15.19 -4.39 -6.97
N TYR A 271 15.95 -5.46 -7.19
CA TYR A 271 17.35 -5.53 -6.79
C TYR A 271 18.17 -4.38 -7.40
N ALA A 272 18.10 -4.19 -8.71
CA ALA A 272 18.87 -3.15 -9.40
C ALA A 272 18.52 -1.74 -8.89
N SER A 273 17.22 -1.45 -8.73
CA SER A 273 16.73 -0.15 -8.26
C SER A 273 17.13 0.13 -6.82
N VAL A 274 17.04 -0.87 -5.95
CA VAL A 274 17.39 -0.77 -4.53
C VAL A 274 18.90 -0.71 -4.34
N HIS A 275 19.66 -1.54 -5.06
CA HIS A 275 21.12 -1.56 -5.03
C HIS A 275 21.68 -0.20 -5.45
N LYS A 276 21.18 0.36 -6.56
CA LYS A 276 21.58 1.69 -7.02
C LYS A 276 21.33 2.75 -5.95
N LEU A 277 20.20 2.73 -5.24
CA LEU A 277 19.89 3.76 -4.25
C LEU A 277 20.65 3.59 -2.93
N VAL A 278 20.84 2.35 -2.48
CA VAL A 278 21.30 2.05 -1.11
C VAL A 278 22.80 1.83 -1.05
N ILE A 279 23.39 1.19 -2.07
CA ILE A 279 24.79 0.75 -2.07
C ILE A 279 25.70 1.75 -2.79
N SER A 280 25.17 2.65 -3.63
CA SER A 280 25.92 3.83 -4.14
C SER A 280 25.96 4.99 -3.14
#